data_AF-A0A961F684-F1
#
_entry.id   AF-A0A961F684-F1
#
_cell.length_a   1.000
_cell.length_b   1.000
_cell.length_c   1.000
_cell.angle_alpha   90.00
_cell.angle_beta   90.00
_cell.angle_gamma   90.00
#
_symmetry.space_group_name_H-M   'P 1'
#
loop_
_entity.id
_entity.type
_entity.pdbx_description
1 polymer ?
#
loop_
_entity_poly.entity_id
_entity_poly.type
_entity_poly.pdbx_seq_one_letter_code
_entity_poly.pdbx_strand_id
1 'polypeptide(L)' 'MSETLHIVGGGMAGSEAAWQAAQAGIRVGIHEMRPRVGTVAHKTG' A
#
# COMPACT_ATOMS: atom_id res chain seq x y z
N MET A 1 -13.15 -15.23 -10.34
CA MET A 1 -12.76 -14.20 -9.35
C MET A 1 -11.42 -13.65 -9.81
N SER A 2 -11.26 -12.33 -9.99
CA SER A 2 -9.94 -11.78 -10.30
C SER A 2 -9.15 -11.63 -8.99
N GLU A 3 -8.15 -12.49 -8.80
CA GLU A 3 -7.19 -12.36 -7.69
C GLU A 3 -6.54 -10.97 -7.77
N THR A 4 -6.70 -10.16 -6.73
CA THR A 4 -6.09 -8.83 -6.60
C THR A 4 -5.04 -8.90 -5.51
N LEU A 5 -3.80 -8.49 -5.82
CA LEU A 5 -2.75 -8.39 -4.83
C LEU A 5 -2.98 -7.16 -3.96
N HIS A 6 -3.19 -7.36 -2.67
CA HIS A 6 -3.39 -6.29 -1.71
C HIS A 6 -2.10 -6.00 -0.95
N ILE A 7 -1.67 -4.75 -0.96
CA ILE A 7 -0.48 -4.26 -0.26
C ILE A 7 -0.94 -3.34 0.87
N VAL A 8 -0.50 -3.61 2.10
CA VAL A 8 -0.80 -2.76 3.27
C VAL A 8 0.42 -1.89 3.58
N GLY A 9 0.23 -0.57 3.56
CA GLY A 9 1.26 0.45 3.66
C GLY A 9 1.60 1.06 2.30
N GLY A 10 1.43 2.37 2.17
CA GLY A 10 1.75 3.18 1.00
C GLY A 10 3.09 3.93 1.12
N GLY A 11 3.97 3.48 2.02
CA GLY A 11 5.34 3.99 2.10
C GLY A 11 6.20 3.61 0.88
N MET A 12 7.50 3.92 0.93
CA MET A 12 8.44 3.64 -0.16
C MET A 12 8.42 2.16 -0.60
N ALA A 13 8.54 1.24 0.36
CA ALA A 13 8.55 -0.20 0.06
C ALA A 13 7.22 -0.70 -0.53
N GLY A 14 6.08 -0.25 0.02
CA GLY A 14 4.77 -0.67 -0.48
C GLY A 14 4.45 -0.12 -1.86
N SER A 15 4.86 1.13 -2.13
CA SER A 15 4.71 1.76 -3.45
C SER A 15 5.57 1.05 -4.51
N GLU A 16 6.81 0.70 -4.17
CA GLU A 16 7.71 -0.02 -5.07
C GLU A 16 7.19 -1.44 -5.37
N ALA A 17 6.73 -2.17 -4.35
CA ALA A 17 6.12 -3.48 -4.53
C ALA A 17 4.88 -3.43 -5.44
N ALA A 18 4.04 -2.40 -5.27
CA ALA A 18 2.87 -2.20 -6.12
C ALA A 18 3.25 -1.89 -7.56
N TRP A 19 4.27 -1.04 -7.76
CA TRP A 19 4.76 -0.68 -9.08
C TRP A 19 5.30 -1.91 -9.82
N GLN A 20 6.12 -2.74 -9.17
CA GLN A 20 6.66 -3.96 -9.78
C GLN A 20 5.56 -4.98 -10.10
N ALA A 21 4.60 -5.18 -9.21
CA ALA A 21 3.48 -6.08 -9.46
C ALA A 21 2.58 -5.60 -10.60
N ALA A 22 2.30 -4.29 -10.68
CA ALA A 22 1.55 -3.70 -11.78
C ALA A 22 2.28 -3.87 -13.13
N GLN A 23 3.60 -3.66 -13.16
CA GLN A 23 4.44 -3.91 -14.34
C GLN A 23 4.42 -5.38 -14.78
N ALA A 24 4.24 -6.32 -13.86
CA ALA A 24 4.07 -7.74 -14.15
C ALA A 24 2.64 -8.11 -14.61
N GLY A 25 1.74 -7.13 -14.78
CA GLY A 25 0.36 -7.35 -15.20
C GLY A 25 -0.58 -7.81 -14.08
N ILE A 26 -0.14 -7.76 -12.82
CA ILE A 26 -0.95 -8.15 -11.66
C ILE A 26 -1.84 -6.97 -11.26
N ARG A 27 -3.13 -7.23 -11.04
CA ARG A 27 -4.03 -6.23 -10.46
C ARG A 27 -3.66 -6.00 -9.00
N VAL A 28 -3.29 -4.77 -8.66
CA VAL A 28 -2.85 -4.38 -7.31
C VAL A 28 -3.74 -3.32 -6.68
N GLY A 29 -3.89 -3.40 -5.35
CA GLY A 29 -4.49 -2.35 -4.53
C GLY A 29 -3.62 -2.05 -3.31
N ILE A 30 -3.33 -0.77 -3.06
CA ILE A 30 -2.55 -0.31 -1.90
C ILE A 30 -3.50 0.26 -0.84
N HIS A 31 -3.31 -0.13 0.41
CA HIS A 31 -4.04 0.35 1.57
C HIS A 31 -3.10 1.10 2.49
N GLU A 32 -3.15 2.44 2.50
CA GLU A 32 -2.42 3.27 3.45
C GLU A 32 -3.30 3.60 4.65
N MET A 33 -2.82 3.29 5.85
CA MET A 33 -3.60 3.48 7.08
C MET A 33 -3.44 4.87 7.68
N ARG A 34 -2.52 5.72 7.18
CA ARG A 34 -2.36 7.10 7.65
C ARG A 34 -3.61 7.94 7.36
N PRO A 35 -4.35 8.37 8.41
CA PRO A 35 -5.53 9.19 8.25
C PRO A 35 -5.15 10.67 8.04
N ARG A 36 -6.09 11.46 7.53
CA ARG A 36 -5.95 12.93 7.45
C ARG A 36 -5.78 13.57 8.84
N VAL A 37 -6.36 12.98 9.89
CA VAL A 37 -6.18 13.38 11.29
C VAL A 37 -5.59 12.20 12.05
N GLY A 38 -4.33 12.33 12.45
CA GLY A 38 -3.59 11.28 13.16
C GLY A 38 -4.14 10.99 14.55
N THR A 39 -3.90 9.76 15.01
CA THR A 39 -4.07 9.36 16.42
C THR A 39 -2.71 9.14 17.07
N VAL A 40 -2.67 8.81 18.36
CA VAL A 40 -1.42 8.46 19.06
C VAL A 40 -0.68 7.27 18.46
N ALA A 41 -1.35 6.43 17.67
CA ALA A 41 -0.72 5.33 16.94
C ALA A 41 0.07 5.81 15.70
N HIS A 42 -0.18 7.03 15.23
CA HIS A 42 0.43 7.61 14.04
C HIS A 42 1.61 8.49 14.38
N LYS A 43 2.54 7.98 15.19
CA LYS A 43 3.79 8.65 15.51
C LYS A 43 4.89 8.12 14.59
N THR A 44 5.59 9.02 13.91
CA THR A 44 6.85 8.69 13.23
C THR A 44 7.99 8.91 14.23
N GLY A 45 8.98 8.01 14.23
CA GLY A 45 10.24 8.21 14.96
C GLY A 45 11.09 9.29 14.32
#